data_AF-A0A661VLI3-F1
#
_entry.id   AF-A0A661VLI3-F1
#
_cell.length_a   1.000
_cell.length_b   1.000
_cell.length_c   1.000
_cell.angle_alpha   90.00
_cell.angle_beta   90.00
_cell.angle_gamma   90.00
#
_symmetry.space_group_name_H-M   'P 1'
#
loop_
_entity.id
_entity.type
_entity.pdbx_description
1 polymer ?
#
loop_
_entity_poly.entity_id
_entity_poly.type
_entity_poly.pdbx_seq_one_letter_code
_entity_poly.pdbx_strand_id
1 'polypeptide(L)'
;MKGKIETFFKFIDFISEKIGVSVSLLVLAMMGVTTFEVVARYAFDSPTIWAWPINKQLFGVFILFAGIYTLLNGAHLRVEVLYNRFPPRIKSYVGVIGLLALMIFIGVL
;
A
#
# COMPACT_ATOMS: atom_id res chain seq x y z
N MET A 1 -6.52 -24.84 -23.69
CA MET A 1 -5.77 -24.67 -22.42
C MET A 1 -5.54 -23.20 -22.04
N LYS A 2 -5.26 -22.28 -22.98
CA LYS A 2 -5.06 -20.84 -22.70
C LYS A 2 -6.24 -20.15 -21.99
N GLY A 3 -7.50 -20.44 -22.38
CA GLY A 3 -8.67 -19.79 -21.79
C GLY A 3 -8.93 -20.09 -20.30
N LYS A 4 -8.52 -21.26 -19.79
CA LYS A 4 -8.65 -21.58 -18.35
C LYS A 4 -7.67 -20.76 -17.50
N ILE A 5 -6.46 -20.54 -18.02
CA ILE A 5 -5.42 -19.75 -17.36
C ILE A 5 -5.81 -18.27 -17.33
N GLU A 6 -6.31 -17.72 -18.44
CA GLU A 6 -6.79 -16.34 -18.50
C GLU A 6 -7.97 -16.08 -17.56
N THR A 7 -8.91 -17.03 -17.45
CA THR A 7 -10.03 -16.92 -16.52
C THR A 7 -9.55 -16.94 -15.06
N PHE A 8 -8.54 -17.75 -14.75
CA PHE A 8 -7.92 -17.79 -13.43
C PHE A 8 -7.23 -16.47 -13.07
N PHE A 9 -6.45 -15.88 -13.98
CA PHE A 9 -5.83 -14.57 -13.74
C PHE A 9 -6.88 -13.47 -13.52
N LYS A 10 -7.91 -13.40 -14.37
CA LYS A 10 -9.00 -12.43 -14.20
C LYS A 10 -9.72 -12.57 -12.86
N PHE A 11 -9.84 -13.80 -12.35
CA PHE A 11 -10.42 -14.04 -11.03
C PHE A 11 -9.53 -13.51 -9.90
N ILE A 12 -8.21 -13.73 -9.99
CA ILE A 12 -7.23 -13.18 -9.03
C ILE A 12 -7.24 -11.65 -9.08
N ASP A 13 -7.24 -11.06 -10.27
CA ASP A 13 -7.25 -9.60 -10.44
C ASP A 13 -8.52 -9.01 -9.83
N PHE A 14 -9.68 -9.62 -10.07
CA PHE A 14 -10.96 -9.20 -9.49
C PHE A 14 -10.95 -9.24 -7.95
N ILE A 15 -10.44 -10.33 -7.36
CA ILE A 15 -10.32 -10.44 -5.90
C ILE A 15 -9.36 -9.38 -5.36
N SER A 16 -8.20 -9.22 -6.00
CA SER A 16 -7.17 -8.27 -5.59
C SER A 16 -7.68 -6.83 -5.63
N GLU A 17 -8.44 -6.49 -6.67
CA GLU A 17 -9.06 -5.18 -6.82
C GLU A 17 -10.08 -4.91 -5.70
N LYS A 18 -10.98 -5.86 -5.43
CA LYS A 18 -12.01 -5.72 -4.40
C LYS A 18 -11.43 -5.62 -2.99
N ILE A 19 -10.42 -6.42 -2.68
CA ILE A 19 -9.72 -6.33 -1.40
C ILE A 19 -8.99 -4.99 -1.28
N GLY A 20 -8.27 -4.56 -2.33
CA GLY A 20 -7.56 -3.27 -2.33
C GLY A 20 -8.48 -2.08 -2.04
N VAL A 21 -9.64 -2.02 -2.69
CA VAL A 21 -10.64 -0.98 -2.45
C VAL A 21 -11.22 -1.08 -1.04
N SER A 22 -11.51 -2.27 -0.54
CA SER A 22 -12.08 -2.45 0.81
C SER A 22 -11.09 -2.02 1.90
N VAL A 23 -9.81 -2.40 1.74
CA VAL A 23 -8.73 -2.05 2.68
C VAL A 23 -8.42 -0.56 2.68
N SER A 24 -8.75 0.18 1.60
CA SER A 24 -8.59 1.64 1.58
C SER A 24 -9.31 2.36 2.72
N LEU A 25 -10.40 1.77 3.23
CA LEU A 25 -11.17 2.30 4.36
C LEU A 25 -10.40 2.24 5.70
N LEU A 26 -9.36 1.40 5.81
CA LEU A 26 -8.51 1.37 7.01
C LEU A 26 -7.81 2.70 7.28
N VAL A 27 -7.60 3.53 6.25
CA VAL A 27 -7.04 4.87 6.42
C VAL A 27 -7.94 5.74 7.29
N LEU A 28 -9.26 5.61 7.16
CA LEU A 28 -10.23 6.34 7.98
C LEU A 28 -10.20 5.84 9.43
N ALA A 29 -10.05 4.52 9.63
CA ALA A 29 -9.90 3.94 10.97
C ALA A 29 -8.62 4.44 11.66
N MET A 30 -7.48 4.46 10.95
CA MET A 30 -6.22 4.99 11.47
C MET A 30 -6.30 6.49 11.78
N MET A 31 -6.98 7.26 10.92
CA MET A 31 -7.26 8.67 11.18
C MET A 31 -8.06 8.85 12.48
N GLY A 32 -9.08 8.02 12.70
CA GLY A 32 -9.88 8.03 13.93
C GLY A 32 -9.03 7.73 15.18
N VAL A 33 -8.24 6.66 15.15
CA VAL A 33 -7.35 6.29 16.27
C VAL A 33 -6.32 7.38 16.56
N THR A 34 -5.71 7.96 15.51
CA THR A 34 -4.73 9.03 15.67
C THR A 34 -5.36 10.30 16.23
N THR A 35 -6.55 10.67 15.73
CA THR A 35 -7.29 11.85 16.23
C THR A 35 -7.66 11.67 17.69
N PHE A 36 -8.17 10.48 18.06
CA PHE A 36 -8.47 10.15 19.44
C PHE A 36 -7.23 10.27 20.33
N GLU A 37 -6.08 9.73 19.91
CA GLU A 37 -4.83 9.82 20.69
C GLU A 37 -4.35 11.26 20.87
N VAL A 38 -4.42 12.08 19.82
CA VAL A 38 -4.07 13.51 19.89
C VAL A 38 -5.00 14.23 20.88
N VAL A 39 -6.30 14.00 20.81
CA VAL A 39 -7.27 14.60 21.74
C VAL A 39 -7.02 14.13 23.18
N ALA A 40 -6.88 12.83 23.40
CA ALA A 40 -6.61 12.25 24.73
C ALA A 40 -5.35 12.83 25.36
N ARG A 41 -4.28 12.97 24.57
CA ARG A 41 -3.00 13.50 25.03
C ARG A 41 -3.02 14.99 25.30
N TYR A 42 -3.59 15.79 24.40
CA TYR A 42 -3.47 17.26 24.50
C TYR A 42 -4.65 17.93 25.22
N ALA A 43 -5.85 17.33 25.19
CA ALA A 43 -7.02 17.89 25.87
C ALA A 43 -7.23 17.29 27.27
N PHE A 44 -6.82 16.03 27.48
CA PHE A 44 -7.07 15.30 28.73
C PHE A 44 -5.79 14.88 29.47
N ASP A 45 -4.61 15.21 28.95
CA ASP A 45 -3.29 14.84 29.50
C ASP A 45 -3.17 13.34 29.81
N SER A 46 -3.87 12.51 29.02
CA SER A 46 -3.99 11.05 29.22
C SER A 46 -3.54 10.32 27.94
N PRO A 47 -2.23 10.12 27.74
CA PRO A 47 -1.71 9.43 26.57
C PRO A 47 -2.08 7.94 26.60
N THR A 48 -2.46 7.37 25.44
CA THR A 48 -2.77 5.93 25.37
C THR A 48 -1.62 5.11 24.80
N ILE A 49 -1.32 4.00 25.48
CA ILE A 49 -0.20 3.11 25.11
C ILE A 49 -0.56 2.25 23.89
N TRP A 50 -1.85 1.99 23.67
CA TRP A 50 -2.35 1.06 22.66
C TRP A 50 -2.57 1.71 21.28
N ALA A 51 -2.78 3.02 21.20
CA ALA A 51 -3.09 3.68 19.93
C ALA A 51 -1.95 3.53 18.91
N TRP A 52 -0.70 3.66 19.36
CA TRP A 52 0.47 3.54 18.46
C TRP A 52 0.67 2.12 17.90
N PRO A 53 0.70 1.04 18.73
CA PRO A 53 0.79 -0.33 18.21
C PRO A 53 -0.33 -0.69 17.24
N ILE A 54 -1.58 -0.30 17.54
CA ILE A 54 -2.73 -0.58 16.67
C ILE A 54 -2.57 0.14 15.33
N ASN A 55 -2.24 1.44 15.34
CA ASN A 55 -2.02 2.19 14.11
C ASN A 55 -0.88 1.60 13.28
N LYS A 56 0.22 1.16 13.91
CA LYS A 56 1.32 0.50 13.20
C LYS A 56 0.86 -0.78 12.51
N GLN A 57 0.08 -1.63 13.19
CA GLN A 57 -0.42 -2.88 12.62
C GLN A 57 -1.43 -2.64 11.49
N LEU A 58 -2.35 -1.68 11.67
CA LEU A 58 -3.30 -1.26 10.63
C LEU A 58 -2.58 -0.70 9.41
N PHE A 59 -1.53 0.11 9.61
CA PHE A 59 -0.71 0.63 8.54
C PHE A 59 0.01 -0.48 7.78
N GLY A 60 0.51 -1.49 8.49
CA GLY A 60 1.11 -2.70 7.93
C GLY A 60 0.18 -3.40 6.93
N VAL A 61 -1.04 -3.70 7.38
CA VAL A 61 -2.08 -4.31 6.54
C VAL A 61 -2.44 -3.39 5.37
N PHE A 62 -2.67 -2.10 5.65
CA PHE A 62 -3.07 -1.12 4.64
C PHE A 62 -2.08 -1.06 3.48
N ILE A 63 -0.78 -0.95 3.76
CA ILE A 63 0.22 -0.73 2.71
C ILE A 63 0.52 -1.98 1.89
N LEU A 64 0.41 -3.18 2.49
CA LEU A 64 0.54 -4.44 1.76
C LEU A 64 -0.56 -4.57 0.69
N PHE A 65 -1.82 -4.33 1.07
CA PHE A 65 -2.93 -4.41 0.12
C PHE A 65 -3.00 -3.22 -0.84
N ALA A 66 -2.64 -2.02 -0.39
CA ALA A 66 -2.48 -0.87 -1.28
C ALA A 66 -1.36 -1.11 -2.31
N GLY A 67 -0.27 -1.78 -1.92
CA GLY A 67 0.79 -2.23 -2.82
C GLY A 67 0.26 -3.16 -3.91
N ILE A 68 -0.51 -4.19 -3.53
CA ILE A 68 -1.15 -5.10 -4.49
C ILE A 68 -2.06 -4.35 -5.47
N TYR A 69 -2.93 -3.47 -4.95
CA TYR A 69 -3.88 -2.69 -5.76
C TYR A 69 -3.18 -1.74 -6.74
N THR A 70 -2.17 -1.02 -6.26
CA THR A 70 -1.40 -0.08 -7.10
C THR A 70 -0.51 -0.80 -8.11
N LEU A 71 -0.01 -1.99 -7.78
CA LEU A 71 0.74 -2.82 -8.72
C LEU A 71 -0.14 -3.33 -9.85
N LEU A 72 -1.35 -3.80 -9.53
CA LEU A 72 -2.35 -4.22 -10.52
C LEU A 72 -2.69 -3.08 -11.52
N ASN A 73 -2.80 -1.85 -11.00
CA ASN A 73 -3.10 -0.66 -11.80
C ASN A 73 -1.86 0.00 -12.43
N GLY A 74 -0.65 -0.54 -12.26
CA GLY A 74 0.59 0.06 -12.75
C GLY A 74 0.98 1.40 -12.10
N ALA A 75 0.28 1.80 -11.04
CA ALA A 75 0.45 3.07 -10.32
C ALA A 75 1.40 2.96 -9.12
N HIS A 76 2.03 1.80 -8.90
CA HIS A 76 2.95 1.59 -7.79
C HIS A 76 4.23 2.42 -7.97
N LEU A 77 4.37 3.51 -7.21
CA LEU A 77 5.53 4.41 -7.15
C LEU A 77 6.22 4.66 -8.50
N ARG A 78 5.44 5.00 -9.54
CA ARG A 78 5.98 5.42 -10.84
C ARG A 78 5.63 6.87 -11.09
N VAL A 79 6.64 7.74 -11.12
CA VAL A 79 6.48 9.11 -11.63
C VAL A 79 6.39 9.01 -13.15
N GLU A 80 5.19 8.81 -13.69
CA GLU A 80 4.97 8.54 -15.13
C GLU A 80 5.58 9.62 -16.03
N VAL A 81 5.49 10.89 -15.62
CA VAL A 81 6.06 12.03 -16.34
C VAL A 81 7.58 11.88 -16.52
N LEU A 82 8.28 11.44 -15.47
CA LEU A 82 9.73 11.25 -15.49
C LEU A 82 10.11 9.93 -16.17
N TYR A 83 9.34 8.86 -15.89
CA TYR A 83 9.56 7.53 -16.44
C TYR A 83 9.42 7.51 -17.97
N ASN A 84 8.44 8.24 -18.51
CA ASN A 84 8.21 8.32 -19.96
C ASN A 84 9.35 9.02 -20.71
N ARG A 85 10.08 9.92 -20.04
CA ARG A 85 11.23 10.64 -20.61
C ARG A 85 12.53 9.83 -20.57
N PHE A 86 12.59 8.71 -19.84
CA PHE A 86 13.82 7.92 -19.72
C PHE A 86 14.10 7.02 -20.94
N PRO A 87 15.37 6.90 -21.36
CA PRO A 87 15.78 5.92 -22.37
C PRO A 87 15.61 4.48 -21.87
N PRO A 88 15.51 3.48 -22.77
CA PRO A 88 15.15 2.09 -22.42
C PRO A 88 16.04 1.45 -21.34
N ARG A 89 17.34 1.77 -21.32
CA ARG A 89 18.28 1.26 -20.32
C ARG A 89 17.96 1.76 -18.92
N ILE A 90 17.63 3.06 -18.78
CA ILE A 90 17.31 3.68 -17.49
C ILE A 90 15.97 3.16 -16.95
N LYS A 91 14.98 2.90 -17.83
CA LYS A 91 13.70 2.30 -17.44
C LYS A 91 13.86 0.95 -16.72
N SER A 92 14.78 0.10 -17.18
CA SER A 92 15.07 -1.17 -16.53
C SER A 92 15.73 -1.00 -15.16
N TYR A 93 16.72 -0.11 -15.04
CA TYR A 93 17.36 0.17 -13.73
C TYR A 93 16.37 0.73 -12.71
N VAL A 94 15.51 1.68 -13.12
CA VAL A 94 14.48 2.26 -12.26
C VAL A 94 13.47 1.21 -11.82
N GLY A 95 13.10 0.27 -12.69
CA GLY A 95 12.23 -0.85 -12.33
C GLY A 95 12.84 -1.77 -11.26
N VAL A 96 14.12 -2.11 -11.40
CA VAL A 96 14.84 -2.95 -10.42
C VAL A 96 15.00 -2.21 -9.08
N ILE A 97 15.37 -0.94 -9.11
CA ILE A 97 15.49 -0.11 -7.90
C ILE A 97 14.14 -0.01 -7.19
N GLY A 98 13.05 0.20 -7.93
CA GLY A 98 11.70 0.22 -7.37
C GLY A 98 11.33 -1.10 -6.67
N LEU A 99 11.68 -2.24 -7.27
CA LEU A 99 11.45 -3.56 -6.68
C LEU A 99 12.30 -3.75 -5.39
N LEU A 100 13.57 -3.36 -5.41
CA LEU A 100 14.45 -3.44 -4.24
C LEU A 100 13.95 -2.53 -3.10
N ALA A 101 13.54 -1.31 -3.44
CA ALA A 101 12.96 -0.38 -2.48
C ALA A 101 11.69 -0.95 -1.83
N LEU A 102 10.82 -1.59 -2.61
CA LEU A 102 9.65 -2.31 -2.09
C LEU A 102 10.07 -3.43 -1.13
N MET A 103 11.05 -4.27 -1.50
CA MET A 103 11.49 -5.37 -0.63
C MET A 103 12.07 -4.87 0.69
N ILE A 104 12.87 -3.79 0.66
CA ILE A 104 13.41 -3.17 1.87
C ILE A 104 12.28 -2.58 2.70
N PHE A 105 11.34 -1.87 2.07
CA PHE A 105 10.22 -1.26 2.75
C PHE A 105 9.37 -2.31 3.49
N ILE A 106 9.03 -3.41 2.82
CA ILE A 106 8.28 -4.52 3.43
C ILE A 106 9.10 -5.19 4.55
N GLY A 107 10.41 -5.32 4.40
CA GLY A 107 11.27 -5.96 5.42
C GLY A 107 11.47 -5.12 6.69
N VAL A 108 11.33 -3.80 6.61
CA VAL A 108 11.50 -2.87 7.75
C VAL A 108 10.19 -2.64 8.51
N LEU A 109 9.05 -2.83 7.83
CA LEU A 109 7.70 -2.63 8.37
C LEU A 109 7.35 -3.63 9.47
#